data_AF-I0HQF9-F1
#
_entry.id   AF-I0HQF9-F1
#
_cell.length_a   1.000
_cell.length_b   1.000
_cell.length_c   1.000
_cell.angle_alpha   90.00
_cell.angle_beta   90.00
_cell.angle_gamma   90.00
#
_symmetry.space_group_name_H-M   'P 1'
#
loop_
_entity.id
_entity.type
_entity.pdbx_description
1 polymer ?
#
loop_
_entity_poly.entity_id
_entity_poly.type
_entity_poly.pdbx_seq_one_letter_code
_entity_poly.pdbx_strand_id
1 'polypeptide(L)'
;MDLHVPITLNDELSDEVVTATARLNLASGEIGRIEYQDWDVASRGLPWEQDDYEFTSGTLSNAGKDVEFGVSVNRTTGQYSVSADELLEIKVKAAQLFAGISGSELASGAHGRNGRTH
;
A
#
# COMPACT_ATOMS: atom_id res chain seq x y z
N MET A 1 11.60 -10.27 12.35
CA MET A 1 11.15 -8.87 12.16
C MET A 1 10.11 -8.90 11.07
N ASP A 2 8.85 -8.91 11.46
CA ASP A 2 7.73 -9.03 10.54
C ASP A 2 7.25 -7.62 10.18
N LEU A 3 7.98 -6.98 9.25
CA LEU A 3 7.64 -5.62 8.78
C LEU A 3 6.44 -5.68 7.83
N HIS A 4 5.25 -5.57 8.43
CA HIS A 4 4.01 -5.37 7.69
C HIS A 4 3.64 -3.89 7.69
N VAL A 5 3.64 -3.28 6.52
CA VAL A 5 3.26 -1.87 6.34
C VAL A 5 1.86 -1.79 5.72
N PRO A 6 1.01 -0.85 6.19
CA PRO A 6 -0.27 -0.60 5.51
C PRO A 6 0.01 0.02 4.14
N ILE A 7 -0.71 -0.46 3.13
CA ILE A 7 -0.67 0.05 1.77
C ILE A 7 -2.11 0.21 1.25
N THR A 8 -2.26 1.05 0.25
CA THR A 8 -3.51 1.17 -0.52
C THR A 8 -3.29 0.45 -1.85
N LEU A 9 -4.24 -0.38 -2.24
CA LEU A 9 -4.30 -1.01 -3.55
C LEU A 9 -5.34 -0.30 -4.40
N ASN A 10 -5.03 -0.10 -5.66
CA ASN A 10 -5.91 0.45 -6.66
C ASN A 10 -5.93 -0.54 -7.83
N ASP A 11 -7.00 -1.32 -7.92
CA ASP A 11 -7.29 -2.15 -9.07
C ASP A 11 -7.91 -1.27 -10.15
N GLU A 12 -7.21 -1.11 -11.26
CA GLU A 12 -7.64 -0.32 -12.41
C GLU A 12 -8.36 -1.25 -13.39
N LEU A 13 -9.66 -1.01 -13.57
CA LEU A 13 -10.47 -1.59 -14.63
C LEU A 13 -10.66 -0.53 -15.73
N SER A 14 -11.04 -0.94 -16.93
CA SER A 14 -11.18 -0.03 -18.08
C SER A 14 -12.20 1.08 -17.85
N ASP A 15 -13.24 0.84 -17.03
CA ASP A 15 -14.31 1.82 -16.73
C ASP A 15 -14.32 2.33 -15.28
N GLU A 16 -13.66 1.66 -14.32
CA GLU A 16 -13.69 2.06 -12.90
C GLU A 16 -12.41 1.70 -12.14
N VAL A 17 -12.16 2.41 -11.03
CA VAL A 17 -11.01 2.16 -10.15
C VAL A 17 -11.51 1.66 -8.80
N VAL A 18 -11.08 0.46 -8.43
CA VAL A 18 -11.46 -0.17 -7.17
C VAL A 18 -10.35 0.04 -6.16
N THR A 19 -10.68 0.71 -5.05
CA THR A 19 -9.71 0.97 -3.98
C THR A 19 -9.87 -0.06 -2.85
N ALA A 20 -8.75 -0.64 -2.43
CA ALA A 20 -8.67 -1.51 -1.27
C ALA A 20 -7.52 -1.10 -0.33
N THR A 21 -7.64 -1.46 0.94
CA THR A 21 -6.55 -1.34 1.90
C THR A 21 -5.94 -2.70 2.14
N ALA A 22 -4.60 -2.77 2.24
CA ALA A 22 -3.90 -4.03 2.42
C ALA A 22 -2.63 -3.88 3.26
N ARG A 23 -1.97 -5.00 3.55
CA ARG A 23 -0.72 -5.06 4.33
C ARG A 23 0.37 -5.73 3.50
N LEU A 24 1.40 -4.98 3.15
CA LEU A 24 2.59 -5.49 2.45
C LEU A 24 3.60 -6.02 3.46
N ASN A 25 4.04 -7.26 3.28
CA ASN A 25 5.17 -7.82 3.99
C ASN A 25 6.47 -7.43 3.27
N LEU A 26 7.26 -6.55 3.89
CA LEU A 26 8.53 -6.13 3.32
C LEU A 26 9.58 -7.25 3.32
N ALA A 27 9.43 -8.32 4.10
CA ALA A 27 10.39 -9.43 4.04
C ALA A 27 10.23 -10.26 2.76
N SER A 28 9.00 -10.67 2.43
CA SER A 28 8.69 -11.57 1.30
C SER A 28 8.15 -10.87 0.04
N GLY A 29 7.55 -9.68 0.17
CA GLY A 29 6.82 -9.02 -0.91
C GLY A 29 5.38 -9.49 -1.07
N GLU A 30 4.89 -10.33 -0.15
CA GLU A 30 3.50 -10.77 -0.15
C GLU A 30 2.58 -9.68 0.40
N ILE A 31 1.42 -9.53 -0.24
CA ILE A 31 0.37 -8.63 0.21
C ILE A 31 -0.78 -9.46 0.77
N GLY A 32 -1.17 -9.14 2.01
CA GLY A 32 -2.27 -9.81 2.70
C GLY A 32 -3.22 -8.82 3.35
N ARG A 33 -4.29 -9.36 3.97
CA ARG A 33 -5.32 -8.58 4.66
C ARG A 33 -5.93 -7.49 3.78
N ILE A 34 -6.41 -7.90 2.61
CA ILE A 34 -7.00 -6.99 1.63
C ILE A 34 -8.45 -6.73 2.04
N GLU A 35 -8.80 -5.46 2.19
CA GLU A 35 -10.10 -4.97 2.60
C GLU A 35 -10.56 -3.93 1.56
N TYR A 36 -11.48 -4.33 0.69
CA TYR A 36 -12.10 -3.47 -0.31
C TYR A 36 -13.05 -2.46 0.36
N GLN A 37 -13.03 -1.20 -0.08
CA GLN A 37 -13.88 -0.16 0.49
C GLN A 37 -15.27 -0.10 -0.16
N ASP A 38 -15.33 0.08 -1.48
CA ASP A 38 -16.58 0.28 -2.23
C ASP A 38 -16.87 -0.86 -3.21
N TRP A 39 -16.23 -2.02 -3.01
CA TRP A 39 -16.36 -3.17 -3.90
C TRP A 39 -16.90 -4.40 -3.19
N ASP A 40 -18.08 -4.85 -3.61
CA ASP A 40 -18.73 -6.04 -3.07
C ASP A 40 -18.21 -7.30 -3.76
N VAL A 41 -17.16 -7.90 -3.20
CA VAL A 41 -16.54 -9.13 -3.72
C VAL A 41 -17.54 -10.29 -3.76
N ALA A 42 -18.49 -10.33 -2.82
CA ALA A 42 -19.46 -11.41 -2.73
C ALA A 42 -20.45 -11.42 -3.92
N SER A 43 -20.83 -10.24 -4.41
CA SER A 43 -21.80 -10.09 -5.50
C SER A 43 -21.12 -9.85 -6.86
N ARG A 44 -19.98 -9.15 -6.90
CA ARG A 44 -19.27 -8.79 -8.14
C ARG A 44 -18.07 -9.68 -8.46
N GLY A 45 -17.62 -10.52 -7.53
CA GLY A 45 -16.36 -11.28 -7.67
C GLY A 45 -15.12 -10.43 -7.38
N LEU A 46 -13.92 -10.96 -7.58
CA LEU A 46 -12.69 -10.19 -7.38
C LEU A 46 -12.41 -9.29 -8.61
N PRO A 47 -11.81 -8.10 -8.43
CA PRO A 47 -11.52 -7.19 -9.53
C PRO A 47 -10.70 -7.83 -10.66
N TRP A 48 -9.71 -8.67 -10.30
CA TRP A 48 -8.85 -9.37 -11.25
C TRP A 48 -9.52 -10.53 -12.00
N GLU A 49 -10.71 -10.94 -11.58
CA GLU A 49 -11.53 -11.92 -12.30
C GLU A 49 -12.38 -11.27 -13.39
N GLN A 50 -12.50 -9.94 -13.39
CA GLN A 50 -13.22 -9.21 -14.43
C GLN A 50 -12.44 -9.23 -15.75
N ASP A 51 -13.15 -9.39 -16.87
CA ASP A 51 -12.58 -9.30 -18.21
C ASP A 51 -11.99 -7.92 -18.52
N ASP A 52 -12.51 -6.90 -17.84
CA ASP A 52 -12.15 -5.48 -18.00
C ASP A 52 -10.97 -5.04 -17.11
N TYR A 53 -10.35 -5.98 -16.39
CA TYR A 53 -9.20 -5.70 -15.53
C TYR A 53 -7.94 -5.38 -16.35
N GLU A 54 -7.29 -4.26 -16.03
CA GLU A 54 -6.02 -3.87 -16.65
C GLU A 54 -4.84 -4.23 -15.75
N PHE A 55 -4.75 -3.62 -14.56
CA PHE A 55 -3.64 -3.83 -13.62
C PHE A 55 -3.99 -3.40 -12.19
N THR A 56 -3.21 -3.88 -11.22
CA THR A 56 -3.27 -3.40 -9.83
C THR A 56 -2.03 -2.58 -9.53
N SER A 57 -2.22 -1.38 -9.01
CA SER A 57 -1.16 -0.55 -8.44
C SER A 57 -1.28 -0.50 -6.91
N GLY A 58 -0.15 -0.29 -6.25
CA GLY A 58 -0.07 -0.15 -4.81
C GLY A 58 0.62 1.14 -4.41
N THR A 59 0.11 1.80 -3.38
CA THR A 59 0.68 3.03 -2.82
C THR A 59 1.02 2.84 -1.36
N LEU A 60 2.29 3.06 -1.01
CA LEU A 60 2.78 3.12 0.36
C LEU A 60 3.00 4.57 0.75
N SER A 61 2.17 5.07 1.65
CA SER A 61 2.32 6.40 2.24
C SER A 61 2.96 6.30 3.62
N ASN A 62 4.09 6.98 3.84
CA ASN A 62 4.69 7.10 5.18
C ASN A 62 5.36 8.46 5.36
N ALA A 63 5.11 9.11 6.51
CA ALA A 63 5.68 10.41 6.88
C ALA A 63 5.55 11.51 5.81
N GLY A 64 4.42 11.56 5.09
CA GLY A 64 4.17 12.55 4.04
C GLY A 64 4.94 12.30 2.73
N LYS A 65 5.45 11.08 2.53
CA LYS A 65 5.93 10.62 1.23
C LYS A 65 5.17 9.40 0.77
N ASP A 66 4.92 9.36 -0.52
CA ASP A 66 4.15 8.32 -1.18
C ASP A 66 5.08 7.57 -2.14
N VAL A 67 5.00 6.24 -2.10
CA VAL A 67 5.73 5.33 -2.98
C VAL A 67 4.71 4.48 -3.70
N GLU A 68 4.57 4.73 -5.00
CA GLU A 68 3.75 3.93 -5.90
C GLU A 68 4.60 2.77 -6.43
N PHE A 69 3.98 1.60 -6.55
CA PHE A 69 4.60 0.37 -7.05
C PHE A 69 3.59 -0.50 -7.78
N GLY A 70 4.09 -1.31 -8.72
CA GLY A 70 3.27 -2.28 -9.44
C GLY A 70 2.96 -3.51 -8.58
N VAL A 71 1.71 -3.97 -8.59
CA VAL A 71 1.31 -5.19 -7.90
C VAL A 71 0.98 -6.28 -8.92
N SER A 72 1.54 -7.47 -8.70
CA SER A 72 1.25 -8.64 -9.50
C SER A 72 0.23 -9.51 -8.78
N VAL A 73 -0.86 -9.84 -9.48
CA VAL A 73 -1.91 -10.71 -8.96
C VAL A 73 -1.77 -12.09 -9.57
N ASN A 74 -1.56 -13.10 -8.73
CA ASN A 74 -1.54 -14.48 -9.17
C ASN A 74 -2.98 -14.98 -9.34
N ARG A 75 -3.49 -14.97 -10.57
CA ARG A 75 -4.85 -15.43 -10.90
C ARG A 75 -5.13 -16.90 -10.56
N THR A 76 -4.10 -17.73 -10.36
CA THR A 76 -4.27 -19.13 -9.98
C THR A 76 -4.53 -19.29 -8.48
N THR A 77 -3.93 -18.43 -7.66
CA THR A 77 -4.02 -18.53 -6.20
C THR A 77 -4.78 -17.37 -5.54
N GLY A 78 -5.09 -16.31 -6.29
CA GLY A 78 -5.63 -15.05 -5.78
C GLY A 78 -4.64 -14.24 -4.94
N GLN A 79 -3.36 -14.61 -4.94
CA GLN A 79 -2.36 -13.94 -4.10
C GLN A 79 -1.82 -12.68 -4.77
N TYR A 80 -1.84 -11.58 -4.03
CA TYR A 80 -1.22 -10.31 -4.42
C TYR A 80 0.22 -10.29 -3.94
N SER A 81 1.14 -9.97 -4.84
CA SER A 81 2.58 -9.94 -4.54
C SER A 81 3.25 -8.81 -5.33
N VAL A 82 4.33 -8.27 -4.79
CA VAL A 82 5.19 -7.34 -5.54
C VAL A 82 6.36 -8.07 -6.16
N SER A 83 6.85 -7.58 -7.30
CA SER A 83 8.07 -8.07 -7.93
C SER A 83 9.28 -7.82 -7.04
N ALA A 84 10.35 -8.59 -7.24
CA ALA A 84 11.59 -8.43 -6.46
C ALA A 84 12.20 -7.03 -6.61
N ASP A 85 12.18 -6.48 -7.82
CA ASP A 85 12.64 -5.12 -8.13
C ASP A 85 11.83 -4.05 -7.39
N GLU A 86 10.49 -4.12 -7.46
CA GLU A 86 9.58 -3.24 -6.72
C GLU A 86 9.82 -3.34 -5.22
N LEU A 87 9.97 -4.56 -4.69
CA LEU A 87 10.24 -4.79 -3.28
C LEU A 87 11.57 -4.15 -2.84
N LEU A 88 12.61 -4.24 -3.67
CA LEU A 88 13.90 -3.59 -3.43
C LEU A 88 13.74 -2.06 -3.39
N GLU A 89 13.02 -1.48 -4.35
CA GLU A 89 12.75 -0.05 -4.37
C GLU A 89 11.95 0.41 -3.14
N ILE A 90 10.88 -0.30 -2.79
CA ILE A 90 10.08 -0.01 -1.60
C ILE A 90 10.95 -0.13 -0.36
N LYS A 91 11.79 -1.16 -0.22
CA LYS A 91 12.72 -1.30 0.92
C LYS A 91 13.70 -0.14 1.01
N VAL A 92 14.27 0.30 -0.11
CA VAL A 92 15.24 1.39 -0.14
C VAL A 92 14.56 2.72 0.18
N LYS A 93 13.39 2.98 -0.41
CA LYS A 93 12.58 4.18 -0.13
C LYS A 93 12.09 4.15 1.30
N ALA A 94 11.51 3.04 1.76
CA ALA A 94 11.09 2.83 3.15
C ALA A 94 12.24 2.97 4.14
N ALA A 95 13.42 2.42 3.86
CA ALA A 95 14.59 2.62 4.71
C ALA A 95 14.95 4.10 4.82
N GLN A 96 14.85 4.88 3.74
CA GLN A 96 15.04 6.34 3.80
C GLN A 96 13.90 7.05 4.55
N LEU A 97 12.66 6.56 4.43
CA LEU A 97 11.50 7.07 5.17
C LEU A 97 11.63 6.83 6.67
N PHE A 98 12.05 5.63 7.07
CA PHE A 98 12.24 5.23 8.47
C PHE A 98 13.57 5.73 9.05
N ALA A 99 14.64 5.87 8.25
CA ALA A 99 15.90 6.47 8.69
C ALA A 99 15.81 8.00 8.81
N GLY A 100 14.89 8.64 8.07
CA GLY A 100 14.60 10.07 8.18
C GLY A 100 13.91 10.45 9.49
N ILE A 101 13.18 9.52 10.11
CA ILE A 101 12.67 9.65 11.48
C ILE A 101 13.83 9.36 12.44
N SER A 102 14.78 10.29 12.51
CA SER A 102 15.68 10.37 13.66
C SER A 102 14.81 10.49 14.91
N GLY A 103 15.12 9.74 15.98
CA GLY A 103 14.27 9.56 17.17
C GLY A 103 13.72 10.84 17.85
N SER A 104 14.14 12.03 17.42
CA SER A 104 13.58 13.33 17.77
C SER A 104 12.19 13.63 17.18
N GLU A 105 11.81 13.03 16.03
CA GLU A 105 10.50 13.31 15.39
C GLU A 105 9.36 12.52 16.06
N LEU A 106 9.63 11.30 16.55
CA LEU A 106 8.72 10.55 17.42
C LEU A 106 8.47 11.25 18.77
N ALA A 107 9.43 12.07 19.23
CA ALA A 107 9.26 12.93 20.41
C ALA A 107 8.52 14.24 20.09
N SER A 108 8.47 14.65 18.81
CA SER A 108 7.91 15.94 18.38
C SER A 108 6.47 15.86 17.87
N GLY A 109 5.96 14.66 17.56
CA GLY A 109 4.54 14.43 17.23
C GLY A 109 3.54 14.75 18.35
N ALA A 110 4.01 15.07 19.56
CA ALA A 110 3.18 15.52 20.69
C ALA A 110 3.11 17.06 20.85
N HIS A 111 3.62 17.85 19.89
CA HIS A 111 3.53 19.32 19.96
C HIS A 111 2.67 19.89 18.84
N GLY A 112 1.36 19.69 18.97
CA GLY A 112 0.36 20.55 18.34
C GLY A 112 0.57 22.00 18.78
N ARG A 113 1.40 22.74 18.05
CA ARG A 113 1.41 24.21 18.11
C ARG A 113 0.24 24.74 17.30
N ASN A 114 -0.92 24.74 17.94
CA ASN A 114 -1.98 25.69 17.63
C ASN A 114 -1.92 26.82 18.66
N GLY A 115 -2.05 28.08 18.22
CA GLY A 115 -2.31 29.21 19.11
C GLY A 115 -1.32 30.38 19.02
N ARG A 116 -1.34 31.08 17.89
CA ARG A 116 -0.91 32.48 17.79
C ARG A 116 -2.04 33.36 18.33
N THR A 117 -1.81 34.11 19.42
CA THR A 117 -2.42 35.42 19.72
C THR A 117 -1.95 35.93 21.08
N HIS A 118 -1.23 37.05 21.11
CA HIS A 118 -1.52 38.25 21.91
C HIS A 118 -0.71 39.42 21.36
#